data_AF-A0A0K0E4Q6-F1
#
_entry.id   AF-A0A0K0E4Q6-F1
#
_cell.length_a   1.000
_cell.length_b   1.000
_cell.length_c   1.000
_cell.angle_alpha   90.00
_cell.angle_beta   90.00
_cell.angle_gamma   90.00
#
_symmetry.space_group_name_H-M   'P 1'
#
loop_
_entity.id
_entity.type
_entity.pdbx_description
1 polymer ?
#
loop_
_entity_poly.entity_id
_entity_poly.type
_entity_poly.pdbx_seq_one_letter_code
_entity_poly.pdbx_strand_id
1 'polypeptide(L)'
;MVCYNVFNLIIHAFIGIFLLPNFFKHFFKGPYSLICEEDELYKNRHSRWSVGMFTLSKSWLLLDTFITICLNKELEYGSVIHHSLVLLQVGFSYKSAGASVRVPILINSLLGTITYFYFVGLHFNLNVDFLRKYIIIGQRWQFVIGILLISIVKLWKNRGYNCEISHLALDLNLFIYIIFFALALLKS
;
A
#
# COMPACT_ATOMS: atom_id res chain seq x y z
N MET A 1 13.11 7.85 17.14
CA MET A 1 11.93 8.19 16.31
C MET A 1 12.33 8.89 15.01
N VAL A 2 13.15 9.95 15.03
CA VAL A 2 13.55 10.66 13.79
C VAL A 2 14.19 9.76 12.76
N CYS A 3 15.25 9.03 13.12
CA CYS A 3 15.96 8.17 12.17
C CYS A 3 15.03 7.12 11.55
N TYR A 4 14.08 6.59 12.33
CA TYR A 4 13.06 5.67 11.86
C TYR A 4 12.10 6.33 10.85
N ASN A 5 11.59 7.52 11.17
CA ASN A 5 10.71 8.27 10.26
C ASN A 5 11.43 8.69 8.97
N VAL A 6 12.69 9.13 9.08
CA VAL A 6 13.53 9.48 7.92
C VAL A 6 13.81 8.24 7.06
N PHE A 7 14.13 7.10 7.69
CA PHE A 7 14.33 5.85 6.96
C PHE A 7 13.07 5.44 6.18
N ASN A 8 11.90 5.46 6.82
CA ASN A 8 10.66 5.11 6.14
C ASN A 8 10.27 6.13 5.06
N LEU A 9 10.51 7.42 5.28
CA LEU A 9 10.36 8.46 4.25
C LEU A 9 11.17 8.11 3.00
N ILE A 10 12.46 7.80 3.19
CA ILE A 10 13.38 7.45 2.11
C ILE A 10 12.89 6.19 1.39
N ILE A 11 12.59 5.12 2.13
CA ILE A 11 12.15 3.84 1.52
C ILE A 11 10.87 4.02 0.71
N HIS A 12 9.86 4.70 1.25
CA HIS A 12 8.61 4.92 0.52
C HIS A 12 8.81 5.81 -0.72
N ALA A 13 9.68 6.82 -0.64
CA ALA A 13 10.02 7.63 -1.79
C ALA A 13 10.69 6.79 -2.89
N PHE A 14 11.68 5.95 -2.54
CA PHE A 14 12.37 5.09 -3.51
C PHE A 14 11.46 4.03 -4.12
N ILE A 15 10.57 3.40 -3.34
CA ILE A 15 9.56 2.47 -3.88
C ILE A 15 8.70 3.19 -4.91
N GLY A 16 8.22 4.40 -4.60
CA GLY A 16 7.42 5.20 -5.53
C GLY A 16 8.18 5.55 -6.81
N ILE A 17 9.40 6.08 -6.67
CA ILE A 17 10.24 6.51 -7.81
C ILE A 17 10.60 5.33 -8.72
N PHE A 18 10.96 4.18 -8.15
CA PHE A 18 11.37 3.00 -8.93
C PHE A 18 10.18 2.25 -9.55
N LEU A 19 8.98 2.36 -8.98
CA LEU A 19 7.77 1.78 -9.56
C LEU A 19 7.14 2.68 -10.62
N LEU A 20 7.36 4.00 -10.56
CA LEU A 20 6.76 5.01 -11.45
C LEU A 20 6.90 4.70 -12.95
N PRO A 21 8.09 4.33 -13.48
CA PRO A 21 8.25 4.06 -14.91
C PRO A 21 7.40 2.86 -15.36
N ASN A 22 7.36 1.81 -14.55
CA ASN A 22 6.52 0.64 -14.82
C ASN A 22 5.04 1.03 -14.73
N PHE A 23 4.63 1.83 -13.75
CA PHE A 23 3.26 2.34 -13.67
C PHE A 23 2.86 3.12 -14.93
N PHE A 24 3.66 4.10 -15.36
CA PHE A 24 3.33 4.91 -16.54
C PHE A 24 3.31 4.09 -17.83
N LYS A 25 4.25 3.17 -18.03
CA LYS A 25 4.26 2.25 -19.18
C LYS A 25 2.91 1.54 -19.34
N HIS A 26 2.36 1.02 -18.24
CA HIS A 26 1.09 0.29 -18.27
C HIS A 26 -0.14 1.21 -18.23
N PHE A 27 -0.04 2.37 -17.57
CA PHE A 27 -1.11 3.36 -17.55
C PHE A 27 -1.45 3.84 -18.97
N PHE A 28 -0.44 4.15 -19.78
CA PHE A 28 -0.64 4.59 -21.16
C PHE A 28 -1.11 3.47 -22.11
N LYS A 29 -0.89 2.20 -21.77
CA LYS A 29 -1.46 1.05 -22.50
C LYS A 29 -2.95 0.84 -22.19
N GLY A 30 -3.46 1.43 -21.11
CA GLY A 30 -4.87 1.34 -20.71
C GLY A 30 -5.11 0.50 -19.46
N PRO A 31 -6.36 0.49 -18.96
CA PRO A 31 -6.67 -0.02 -17.63
C PRO A 31 -6.43 -1.52 -17.50
N TYR A 32 -6.62 -2.30 -18.57
CA TYR A 32 -6.33 -3.74 -18.56
C TYR A 32 -4.85 -4.04 -18.32
N SER A 33 -3.96 -3.36 -19.06
CA SER A 33 -2.52 -3.51 -18.90
C SER A 33 -2.06 -3.09 -17.50
N LEU A 34 -2.69 -2.05 -16.93
CA LEU A 34 -2.34 -1.55 -15.61
C LEU A 34 -2.57 -2.56 -14.48
N ILE A 35 -3.68 -3.30 -14.52
CA ILE A 35 -4.15 -4.09 -13.37
C ILE A 35 -4.18 -5.60 -13.59
N CYS A 36 -4.08 -6.08 -14.83
CA CYS A 36 -4.10 -7.52 -15.14
C CYS A 36 -2.80 -8.06 -15.78
N GLU A 37 -1.97 -7.20 -16.37
CA GLU A 37 -0.74 -7.61 -17.07
C GLU A 37 0.51 -7.36 -16.20
N GLU A 38 1.18 -8.44 -15.80
CA GLU A 38 2.37 -8.40 -14.95
C GLU A 38 3.56 -7.84 -15.73
N ASP A 39 3.77 -8.34 -16.96
CA ASP A 39 4.86 -7.98 -17.88
C ASP A 39 6.23 -7.95 -17.17
N GLU A 40 6.75 -6.75 -16.91
CA GLU A 40 8.05 -6.51 -16.31
C GLU A 40 8.01 -6.33 -14.79
N LEU A 41 6.83 -6.36 -14.15
CA LEU A 41 6.66 -6.00 -12.72
C LEU A 41 7.65 -6.73 -11.80
N TYR A 42 7.79 -8.05 -11.96
CA TYR A 42 8.71 -8.87 -11.17
C TYR A 42 10.01 -9.22 -11.92
N LYS A 43 10.15 -8.81 -13.18
CA LYS A 43 11.34 -9.11 -14.01
C LYS A 43 12.31 -7.94 -14.06
N ASN A 44 11.82 -6.71 -14.17
CA ASN A 44 12.65 -5.52 -14.14
C ASN A 44 13.23 -5.30 -12.74
N ARG A 45 14.51 -4.92 -12.66
CA ARG A 45 15.24 -4.75 -11.38
C ARG A 45 14.54 -3.76 -10.46
N HIS A 46 14.10 -2.63 -10.99
CA HIS A 46 13.55 -1.53 -10.18
C HIS A 46 12.14 -1.83 -9.67
N SER A 47 11.25 -2.32 -10.55
CA SER A 47 9.90 -2.67 -10.14
C SER A 47 9.89 -3.89 -9.21
N ARG A 48 10.73 -4.90 -9.47
CA ARG A 48 10.87 -6.08 -8.59
C ARG A 48 11.37 -5.69 -7.20
N TRP A 49 12.39 -4.82 -7.14
CA TRP A 49 12.88 -4.28 -5.87
C TRP A 49 11.78 -3.49 -5.14
N SER A 50 11.00 -2.70 -5.87
CA SER A 50 9.90 -1.90 -5.30
C SER A 50 8.83 -2.79 -4.67
N VAL A 51 8.39 -3.84 -5.37
CA VAL A 51 7.41 -4.79 -4.84
C VAL A 51 7.99 -5.56 -3.64
N GLY A 52 9.23 -6.04 -3.75
CA GLY A 52 9.92 -6.74 -2.66
C GLY A 52 10.08 -5.88 -1.41
N MET A 53 10.59 -4.66 -1.55
CA MET A 53 10.77 -3.73 -0.43
C MET A 53 9.45 -3.25 0.16
N PHE A 54 8.40 -3.10 -0.65
CA PHE A 54 7.08 -2.81 -0.14
C PHE A 54 6.56 -3.95 0.76
N THR A 55 6.74 -5.20 0.34
CA THR A 55 6.31 -6.36 1.13
C THR A 55 7.12 -6.49 2.41
N LEU A 56 8.44 -6.35 2.32
CA LEU A 56 9.29 -6.35 3.50
C LEU A 56 8.96 -5.19 4.44
N SER A 57 8.55 -4.03 3.91
CA SER A 57 8.24 -2.86 4.74
C SER A 57 7.09 -3.09 5.68
N LYS A 58 6.13 -3.94 5.31
CA LYS A 58 5.01 -4.27 6.18
C LYS A 58 5.45 -5.02 7.44
N SER A 59 6.55 -5.75 7.38
CA SER A 59 7.10 -6.44 8.56
C SER A 59 7.68 -5.47 9.58
N TRP A 60 8.52 -4.50 9.16
CA TRP A 60 9.11 -3.56 10.11
C TRP A 60 8.18 -2.40 10.47
N LEU A 61 7.07 -2.20 9.75
CA LEU A 61 6.01 -1.30 10.19
C LEU A 61 5.29 -1.81 11.44
N LEU A 62 5.37 -3.11 11.78
CA LEU A 62 4.98 -3.58 13.11
C LEU A 62 5.82 -2.96 14.23
N LEU A 63 7.01 -2.43 13.91
CA LEU A 63 7.78 -1.66 14.87
C LEU A 63 7.06 -0.39 15.29
N ASP A 64 6.14 0.20 14.50
CA ASP A 64 5.33 1.33 14.95
C ASP A 64 4.45 0.93 16.14
N THR A 65 3.81 -0.23 16.05
CA THR A 65 3.03 -0.81 17.14
C THR A 65 3.92 -1.11 18.35
N PHE A 66 5.10 -1.71 18.12
CA PHE A 66 6.05 -2.03 19.18
C PHE A 66 6.58 -0.77 19.88
N ILE A 67 6.96 0.27 19.13
CA ILE A 67 7.42 1.55 19.67
C ILE A 67 6.30 2.19 20.48
N THR A 68 5.05 2.14 20.01
CA THR A 68 3.88 2.66 20.76
C THR A 68 3.72 1.95 22.10
N ILE A 69 3.85 0.62 22.12
CA ILE A 69 3.87 -0.19 23.35
C ILE A 69 5.02 0.23 24.26
N CYS A 70 6.26 0.29 23.75
CA CYS A 70 7.43 0.66 24.54
C CYS A 70 7.35 2.07 25.12
N LEU A 71 6.65 2.98 24.45
CA LEU A 71 6.41 4.35 24.92
C LEU A 71 5.21 4.47 25.86
N ASN A 72 4.57 3.35 26.25
CA ASN A 72 3.36 3.31 27.08
C ASN A 72 2.25 4.25 26.57
N LYS A 73 2.14 4.40 25.24
CA LYS A 73 1.04 5.13 24.63
C LYS A 73 -0.16 4.21 24.42
N GLU A 74 -1.36 4.77 24.45
CA GLU A 74 -2.56 4.00 24.13
C GLU A 74 -2.43 3.33 22.76
N LEU A 75 -2.57 2.01 22.76
CA LEU A 75 -2.59 1.20 21.57
C LEU A 75 -3.95 1.34 20.90
N GLU A 76 -3.92 1.82 19.67
CA GLU A 76 -5.12 1.88 18.88
C GLU A 76 -5.38 0.53 18.21
N TYR A 77 -6.42 -0.19 18.66
CA TYR A 77 -6.77 -1.52 18.14
C TYR A 77 -6.89 -1.58 16.61
N GLY A 78 -7.45 -0.53 15.99
CA GLY A 78 -7.54 -0.43 14.53
C GLY A 78 -6.18 -0.49 13.83
N SER A 79 -5.15 0.12 14.43
CA SER A 79 -3.78 0.06 13.94
C SER A 79 -3.19 -1.35 14.04
N VAL A 80 -3.41 -2.03 15.17
CA VAL A 80 -2.92 -3.41 15.39
C VAL A 80 -3.55 -4.37 14.38
N ILE A 81 -4.88 -4.30 14.20
CA ILE A 81 -5.61 -5.12 13.23
C ILE A 81 -5.11 -4.84 11.82
N HIS A 82 -4.96 -3.56 11.45
CA HIS A 82 -4.45 -3.16 10.14
C HIS A 82 -3.06 -3.77 9.88
N HIS A 83 -2.09 -3.56 10.78
CA HIS A 83 -0.74 -4.08 10.58
C HIS A 83 -0.70 -5.61 10.50
N SER A 84 -1.50 -6.30 11.30
CA SER A 84 -1.58 -7.77 11.30
C SER A 84 -2.14 -8.30 9.98
N LEU A 85 -3.25 -7.72 9.51
CA LEU A 85 -3.89 -8.13 8.26
C LEU A 85 -3.05 -7.75 7.04
N VAL A 86 -2.41 -6.59 7.03
CA VAL A 86 -1.52 -6.20 5.93
C VAL A 86 -0.35 -7.17 5.84
N LEU A 87 0.25 -7.56 6.96
CA LEU A 87 1.35 -8.53 6.96
C LEU A 87 0.90 -9.88 6.38
N LEU A 88 -0.25 -10.38 6.82
CA LEU A 88 -0.84 -11.62 6.31
C LEU A 88 -1.14 -11.49 4.81
N GLN A 89 -1.77 -10.39 4.40
CA GLN A 89 -2.09 -10.10 3.01
C GLN A 89 -0.84 -10.17 2.13
N VAL A 90 0.21 -9.42 2.46
CA VAL A 90 1.40 -9.37 1.60
C VAL A 90 2.19 -10.69 1.64
N GLY A 91 2.19 -11.40 2.77
CA GLY A 91 2.83 -12.72 2.89
C GLY A 91 2.17 -13.77 2.00
N PHE A 92 0.83 -13.82 1.98
CA PHE A 92 0.08 -14.77 1.14
C PHE A 92 0.00 -14.35 -0.33
N SER A 93 0.03 -13.05 -0.61
CA SER A 93 -0.27 -12.52 -1.94
C SER A 93 0.92 -12.06 -2.76
N TYR A 94 2.14 -12.05 -2.20
CA TYR A 94 3.33 -11.44 -2.81
C TYR A 94 3.52 -11.74 -4.30
N LYS A 95 3.37 -13.01 -4.70
CA LYS A 95 3.48 -13.43 -6.10
C LYS A 95 2.12 -13.74 -6.72
N SER A 96 1.15 -14.18 -5.93
CA SER A 96 -0.16 -14.61 -6.43
C SER A 96 -1.07 -13.45 -6.82
N ALA A 97 -0.78 -12.22 -6.37
CA ALA A 97 -1.52 -11.02 -6.74
C ALA A 97 -1.14 -10.41 -8.10
N GLY A 98 -0.01 -10.83 -8.70
CA GLY A 98 0.40 -10.41 -10.04
C GLY A 98 0.40 -8.90 -10.22
N ALA A 99 -0.19 -8.43 -11.32
CA ALA A 99 -0.24 -7.01 -11.71
C ALA A 99 -1.13 -6.13 -10.82
N SER A 100 -2.10 -6.70 -10.12
CA SER A 100 -3.10 -5.90 -9.39
C SER A 100 -2.52 -5.13 -8.21
N VAL A 101 -1.31 -5.48 -7.77
CA VAL A 101 -0.59 -4.79 -6.69
C VAL A 101 0.01 -3.45 -7.12
N ARG A 102 0.21 -3.24 -8.43
CA ARG A 102 0.94 -2.08 -8.98
C ARG A 102 0.35 -0.75 -8.50
N VAL A 103 -0.97 -0.59 -8.62
CA VAL A 103 -1.66 0.64 -8.22
C VAL A 103 -1.70 0.79 -6.69
N PRO A 104 -2.11 -0.23 -5.90
CA PRO A 104 -2.04 -0.16 -4.45
C PRO A 104 -0.66 0.19 -3.87
N ILE A 105 0.41 -0.44 -4.37
CA ILE A 105 1.78 -0.20 -3.89
C ILE A 105 2.18 1.24 -4.18
N LEU A 106 1.89 1.74 -5.38
CA LEU A 106 2.23 3.11 -5.74
C LEU A 106 1.49 4.12 -4.86
N ILE A 107 0.18 4.00 -4.73
CA ILE A 107 -0.63 4.91 -3.90
C ILE A 107 -0.16 4.87 -2.45
N ASN A 108 0.04 3.68 -1.90
CA ASN A 108 0.49 3.53 -0.52
C ASN A 108 1.89 4.11 -0.30
N SER A 109 2.78 4.01 -1.28
CA SER A 109 4.13 4.57 -1.19
C SER A 109 4.13 6.10 -1.29
N LEU A 110 3.27 6.68 -2.13
CA LEU A 110 3.09 8.13 -2.19
C LEU A 110 2.50 8.67 -0.87
N LEU A 111 1.44 8.04 -0.36
CA LEU A 111 0.85 8.41 0.93
C LEU A 111 1.83 8.20 2.09
N GLY A 112 2.58 7.11 2.08
CA GLY A 112 3.64 6.82 3.04
C GLY A 112 4.71 7.90 3.03
N THR A 113 5.16 8.32 1.85
CA THR A 113 6.14 9.42 1.70
C THR A 113 5.62 10.70 2.35
N ILE A 114 4.37 11.10 2.07
CA ILE A 114 3.77 12.31 2.66
C ILE A 114 3.60 12.15 4.18
N THR A 115 3.20 10.97 4.64
CA THR A 115 2.98 10.68 6.07
C THR A 115 4.27 10.76 6.87
N TYR A 116 5.35 10.12 6.38
CA TYR A 116 6.64 10.19 7.06
C TYR A 116 7.29 11.55 6.92
N PHE A 117 7.06 12.28 5.81
CA PHE A 117 7.46 13.68 5.71
C PHE A 117 6.77 14.54 6.77
N TYR A 118 5.47 14.34 6.98
CA TYR A 118 4.73 15.00 8.06
C TYR A 118 5.34 14.68 9.44
N PHE A 119 5.64 13.42 9.74
CA PHE A 119 6.25 13.07 11.04
C PHE A 119 7.68 13.60 11.22
N VAL A 120 8.48 13.66 10.16
CA VAL A 120 9.80 14.30 10.19
C VAL A 120 9.64 15.81 10.40
N GLY A 121 8.72 16.46 9.68
CA GLY A 121 8.45 17.89 9.80
C GLY A 121 8.01 18.30 11.21
N LEU A 122 7.12 17.51 11.84
CA LEU A 122 6.72 17.73 13.23
C LEU A 122 7.92 17.68 14.19
N HIS A 123 8.89 16.78 13.96
CA HIS A 123 10.06 16.70 14.83
C HIS A 123 10.96 17.95 14.76
N PHE A 124 11.01 18.59 13.59
CA PHE A 124 11.78 19.83 13.38
C PHE A 124 10.93 21.09 13.54
N ASN A 125 9.74 21.01 14.13
CA ASN A 125 8.81 22.13 14.31
C ASN A 125 8.47 22.87 12.99
N LEU A 126 8.46 22.16 11.87
CA LEU A 126 8.00 22.71 10.59
C LEU A 126 6.47 22.81 10.58
N ASN A 127 5.93 23.82 9.90
CA ASN A 127 4.49 23.97 9.74
C ASN A 127 3.95 22.99 8.68
N VAL A 128 3.65 21.76 9.13
CA VAL A 128 3.13 20.67 8.28
C VAL A 128 1.74 20.19 8.69
N ASP A 129 1.10 20.85 9.66
CA ASP A 129 -0.20 20.42 10.22
C ASP A 129 -1.32 20.34 9.19
N PHE A 130 -1.27 21.20 8.17
CA PHE A 130 -2.23 21.18 7.07
C PHE A 130 -2.25 19.84 6.30
N LEU A 131 -1.13 19.11 6.27
CA LEU A 131 -1.02 17.82 5.57
C LEU A 131 -1.86 16.74 6.22
N ARG A 132 -2.12 16.81 7.53
CA ARG A 132 -2.84 15.77 8.29
C ARG A 132 -4.20 15.45 7.67
N LYS A 133 -4.96 16.47 7.27
CA LYS A 133 -6.28 16.30 6.62
C LYS A 133 -6.16 15.55 5.30
N TYR A 134 -5.19 15.92 4.46
CA TYR A 134 -4.98 15.30 3.16
C TYR A 134 -4.47 13.86 3.27
N ILE A 135 -3.62 13.57 4.26
CA ILE A 135 -3.16 12.21 4.54
C ILE A 135 -4.36 11.31 4.88
N ILE A 136 -5.23 11.75 5.80
CA ILE A 136 -6.41 10.96 6.22
C ILE A 136 -7.36 10.72 5.04
N ILE A 137 -7.64 11.76 4.26
CA ILE A 137 -8.50 11.65 3.08
C ILE A 137 -7.89 10.69 2.04
N GLY A 138 -6.59 10.83 1.77
CA GLY A 138 -5.86 9.97 0.85
C GLY A 138 -5.85 8.51 1.27
N GLN A 139 -5.63 8.22 2.56
CA GLN A 139 -5.69 6.88 3.12
C GLN A 139 -7.07 6.24 2.95
N ARG A 140 -8.15 7.00 3.15
CA ARG A 140 -9.52 6.50 2.90
C ARG A 140 -9.76 6.19 1.43
N TRP A 141 -9.36 7.10 0.53
CA TRP A 141 -9.48 6.90 -0.91
C TRP A 141 -8.65 5.72 -1.41
N GLN A 142 -7.49 5.44 -0.81
CA GLN A 142 -6.68 4.25 -1.13
C GLN A 142 -7.51 2.96 -1.00
N PHE A 143 -8.30 2.82 0.07
CA PHE A 143 -9.12 1.63 0.27
C PHE A 143 -10.27 1.54 -0.73
N VAL A 144 -10.94 2.66 -1.03
CA VAL A 144 -11.98 2.72 -2.07
C VAL A 144 -11.42 2.31 -3.43
N ILE A 145 -10.26 2.86 -3.81
CA ILE A 145 -9.58 2.52 -5.07
C ILE A 145 -9.21 1.03 -5.09
N GLY A 146 -8.68 0.49 -3.99
CA GLY A 146 -8.35 -0.93 -3.86
C GLY A 146 -9.55 -1.85 -4.11
N ILE A 147 -10.70 -1.56 -3.48
CA ILE A 147 -11.94 -2.32 -3.65
C ILE A 147 -12.40 -2.28 -5.11
N LEU A 148 -12.43 -1.09 -5.71
CA LEU A 148 -12.86 -0.90 -7.10
C LEU A 148 -11.96 -1.67 -8.08
N LEU A 149 -10.64 -1.57 -7.92
CA LEU A 149 -9.68 -2.26 -8.79
C LEU A 149 -9.86 -3.78 -8.72
N ILE A 150 -9.93 -4.34 -7.50
CA ILE A 150 -10.10 -5.80 -7.32
C ILE A 150 -11.44 -6.26 -7.91
N SER A 151 -12.49 -5.46 -7.74
CA SER A 151 -13.82 -5.75 -8.31
C SER A 151 -13.78 -5.76 -9.85
N ILE A 152 -13.08 -4.81 -10.48
CA ILE A 152 -12.90 -4.76 -11.94
C ILE A 152 -12.09 -5.97 -12.43
N VAL A 153 -10.99 -6.32 -11.75
CA VAL A 153 -10.18 -7.50 -12.11
C VAL A 153 -11.01 -8.78 -12.02
N LYS A 154 -11.81 -8.93 -10.94
CA LYS A 154 -12.72 -10.06 -10.77
C LYS A 154 -13.77 -10.12 -11.88
N LEU A 155 -14.36 -8.98 -12.25
CA LEU A 155 -15.32 -8.89 -13.36
C LEU A 155 -14.69 -9.34 -14.69
N TRP A 156 -13.49 -8.87 -15.01
CA TRP A 156 -12.80 -9.25 -16.25
C TRP A 156 -12.41 -10.72 -16.26
N LYS A 157 -11.87 -11.24 -15.17
CA LYS A 157 -11.52 -12.65 -15.05
C LYS A 157 -12.75 -13.55 -15.22
N ASN A 158 -13.89 -13.17 -14.63
CA ASN A 158 -15.16 -13.89 -14.81
C ASN A 158 -15.70 -13.82 -16.25
N ARG A 159 -15.30 -12.81 -17.04
CA ARG A 159 -15.62 -12.69 -18.48
C ARG A 159 -14.62 -13.42 -19.39
N GLY A 160 -13.66 -14.16 -18.83
CA GLY A 160 -12.67 -14.93 -19.58
C GLY A 160 -11.42 -14.16 -19.97
N TYR A 161 -11.22 -12.93 -19.46
CA TYR A 161 -9.97 -12.21 -19.69
C TYR A 161 -8.83 -12.86 -18.89
N ASN A 162 -7.65 -12.93 -19.48
CA ASN A 162 -6.48 -13.49 -18.83
C ASN A 162 -5.87 -12.47 -17.86
N CYS A 163 -6.26 -12.51 -16.59
CA CYS A 163 -5.62 -11.71 -15.53
C CYS A 163 -4.71 -12.61 -14.69
N GLU A 164 -3.43 -12.23 -14.59
CA GLU A 164 -2.34 -12.97 -13.95
C GLU A 164 -2.42 -12.93 -12.41
N ILE A 165 -3.57 -13.29 -11.85
CA ILE A 165 -3.86 -13.31 -10.42
C ILE A 165 -4.79 -14.48 -10.10
N SER A 166 -4.63 -15.16 -8.98
CA SER A 166 -5.54 -16.26 -8.60
C SER A 166 -6.89 -15.75 -8.06
N HIS A 167 -7.97 -16.51 -8.25
CA HIS A 167 -9.27 -16.17 -7.66
C HIS A 167 -9.21 -16.08 -6.14
N LEU A 168 -8.48 -17.00 -5.50
CA LEU A 168 -8.25 -16.99 -4.06
C LEU A 168 -7.55 -15.70 -3.60
N ALA A 169 -6.54 -15.24 -4.33
CA ALA A 169 -5.86 -13.99 -4.01
C ALA A 169 -6.80 -12.78 -4.19
N LEU A 170 -7.65 -12.77 -5.24
CA LEU A 170 -8.65 -11.70 -5.42
C LEU A 170 -9.63 -11.65 -4.26
N ASP A 171 -10.18 -12.79 -3.85
CA ASP A 171 -11.18 -12.87 -2.79
C ASP A 171 -10.59 -12.48 -1.43
N LEU A 172 -9.38 -12.96 -1.13
CA LEU A 172 -8.66 -12.59 0.09
C LEU A 172 -8.36 -11.08 0.12
N ASN A 173 -7.84 -10.53 -0.97
CA ASN A 173 -7.56 -9.10 -1.05
C ASN A 173 -8.84 -8.28 -0.92
N LEU A 174 -9.93 -8.65 -1.59
CA LEU A 174 -11.21 -7.95 -1.51
C LEU A 174 -11.73 -7.91 -0.06
N PHE A 175 -11.72 -9.07 0.62
CA PHE A 175 -12.13 -9.18 2.01
C PHE A 175 -11.31 -8.25 2.93
N ILE A 176 -9.98 -8.27 2.78
CA ILE A 176 -9.09 -7.43 3.59
C ILE A 176 -9.30 -5.94 3.33
N TYR A 177 -9.45 -5.53 2.07
CA TYR A 177 -9.72 -4.12 1.72
C TYR A 177 -11.07 -3.62 2.28
N ILE A 178 -12.10 -4.48 2.30
CA ILE A 178 -13.39 -4.14 2.93
C ILE A 178 -13.21 -3.93 4.44
N ILE A 179 -12.45 -4.79 5.12
CA ILE A 179 -12.15 -4.62 6.55
C ILE A 179 -11.41 -3.30 6.79
N PHE A 180 -10.39 -2.98 5.98
CA PHE A 180 -9.67 -1.72 6.12
C PHE A 180 -10.54 -0.50 5.91
N PHE A 181 -11.44 -0.55 4.92
CA PHE A 181 -12.39 0.53 4.70
C PHE A 181 -13.35 0.70 5.89
N ALA A 182 -13.88 -0.40 6.45
CA ALA A 182 -14.73 -0.35 7.63
C ALA A 182 -13.99 0.24 8.84
N LEU A 183 -12.76 -0.21 9.11
CA LEU A 183 -11.91 0.33 10.18
C LEU A 183 -11.63 1.83 10.00
N ALA A 184 -11.40 2.28 8.76
CA ALA A 184 -11.13 3.68 8.46
C ALA A 184 -12.36 4.60 8.67
N LEU A 185 -13.57 4.05 8.57
CA LEU A 185 -14.82 4.75 8.86
C LEU A 185 -15.14 4.78 10.36
N LEU A 186 -14.90 3.68 11.09
CA LEU A 186 -15.15 3.61 12.54
C LEU A 186 -14.30 4.60 13.36
N LYS A 187 -13.17 5.05 12.79
CA LYS A 187 -12.26 6.01 13.41
C LYS A 187 -12.63 7.49 13.10
N SER A 188 -13.71 7.75 12.38
CA SER A 188 -14.20 9.12 12.07
C SER A 188 -15.12 9.65 13.16
#